data_AF-A0A2R7R403-F1
#
_entry.id   AF-A0A2R7R403-F1
#
_cell.length_a   1.000
_cell.length_b   1.000
_cell.length_c   1.000
_cell.angle_alpha   90.00
_cell.angle_beta   90.00
_cell.angle_gamma   90.00
#
_symmetry.space_group_name_H-M   'P 1'
#
loop_
_entity.id
_entity.type
_entity.pdbx_description
1 polymer ?
#
loop_
_entity_poly.entity_id
_entity_poly.type
_entity_poly.pdbx_seq_one_letter_code
_entity_poly.pdbx_strand_id
1 'polypeptide(L)'
;MILADAILHGLVLLWVTVPLWAPALRACLPWRRLPCAGRFTLTVAALVYGAFAACVALVMLPAEVLAIFIGPQLLEMGSPAGRWVSTLHADVVVPVFSAFIPALPGVTWVVMLLLARRWPVICARLGLHVLPVPQPSPDSIGA
;
A
#
# COMPACT_ATOMS: atom_id res chain seq x y z
N MET A 1 18.39 -1.68 24.92
CA MET A 1 17.84 -2.50 23.82
C MET A 1 16.35 -2.29 23.65
N ILE A 2 15.51 -2.56 24.66
CA ILE A 2 14.04 -2.50 24.56
C ILE A 2 13.48 -1.18 23.96
N LEU A 3 14.02 -0.03 24.35
CA LEU A 3 13.55 1.27 23.84
C LEU A 3 13.86 1.48 22.35
N ALA A 4 15.04 1.02 21.87
CA ALA A 4 15.45 1.17 20.48
C ALA A 4 14.61 0.30 19.55
N ASP A 5 14.31 -0.93 19.97
CA ASP A 5 13.46 -1.86 19.23
C ASP A 5 12.02 -1.35 19.13
N ALA A 6 11.49 -0.74 20.20
CA ALA A 6 10.16 -0.15 20.21
C ALA A 6 10.04 1.06 19.26
N ILE A 7 11.05 1.94 19.24
CA ILE A 7 11.10 3.09 18.32
C ILE A 7 11.14 2.61 16.87
N LEU A 8 11.98 1.62 16.56
CA LEU A 8 12.10 1.07 15.21
C LEU A 8 10.78 0.43 14.76
N HIS A 9 10.15 -0.38 15.61
CA HIS A 9 8.84 -0.98 15.31
C HIS A 9 7.76 0.07 15.09
N GLY A 10 7.68 1.08 15.95
CA GLY A 10 6.72 2.18 15.80
C GLY A 10 6.91 2.94 14.49
N LEU A 11 8.16 3.21 14.11
CA LEU A 11 8.50 3.88 12.85
C LEU A 11 8.08 3.04 11.64
N VAL A 12 8.37 1.73 11.67
CA VAL A 12 7.96 0.80 10.61
C VAL A 12 6.44 0.74 10.49
N LEU A 13 5.71 0.68 11.61
CA LEU A 13 4.25 0.68 11.61
C LEU A 13 3.69 1.96 10.98
N LEU A 14 4.25 3.11 11.35
CA LEU A 14 3.88 4.40 10.78
C LEU A 14 4.16 4.44 9.27
N TRP A 15 5.29 3.86 8.84
CA TRP A 15 5.71 3.78 7.45
C TRP A 15 4.79 2.91 6.61
N VAL A 16 4.45 1.72 7.11
CA VAL A 16 3.56 0.77 6.43
C VAL A 16 2.15 1.33 6.32
N THR A 17 1.71 2.16 7.27
CA THR A 17 0.38 2.78 7.24
C THR A 17 0.26 4.01 6.34
N VAL A 18 1.36 4.49 5.72
CA VAL A 18 1.36 5.65 4.79
C VAL A 18 0.24 5.62 3.74
N PRO A 19 -0.07 4.47 3.09
CA PRO A 19 -1.16 4.39 2.10
C PRO A 19 -2.54 4.74 2.65
N LEU A 20 -2.74 4.76 3.97
CA LEU A 20 -4.00 5.13 4.62
C LEU A 20 -4.04 6.61 4.98
N TRP A 21 -3.06 7.08 5.75
CA TRP A 21 -3.13 8.43 6.34
C TRP A 21 -2.69 9.53 5.37
N ALA A 22 -1.71 9.28 4.49
CA ALA A 22 -1.27 10.29 3.53
C ALA A 22 -2.38 10.76 2.57
N PRO A 23 -3.16 9.86 1.91
CA PRO A 23 -4.27 10.31 1.08
C PRO A 23 -5.41 10.92 1.91
N ALA A 24 -5.60 10.50 3.16
CA ALA A 24 -6.62 11.08 4.04
C ALA A 24 -6.31 12.53 4.39
N LEU A 25 -5.07 12.82 4.77
CA LEU A 25 -4.60 14.18 4.99
C LEU A 25 -4.78 15.04 3.73
N ARG A 26 -4.42 14.49 2.56
CA ARG A 26 -4.58 15.19 1.28
C ARG A 26 -6.04 15.50 0.94
N ALA A 27 -6.94 14.56 1.20
CA ALA A 27 -8.35 14.73 0.87
C ALA A 27 -9.07 15.70 1.84
N CYS A 28 -8.59 15.82 3.08
CA CYS A 28 -9.12 16.73 4.09
C CYS A 28 -8.55 18.16 4.02
N LEU A 29 -7.47 18.39 3.28
CA LEU A 29 -6.84 19.71 3.12
C LEU A 29 -7.82 20.72 2.48
N PRO A 30 -8.11 21.86 3.13
CA PRO A 30 -9.18 22.79 2.72
C PRO A 30 -8.93 23.44 1.35
N TRP A 31 -7.67 23.57 0.95
CA TRP A 31 -7.26 24.21 -0.30
C TRP A 31 -7.39 23.30 -1.53
N ARG A 32 -7.64 21.99 -1.34
CA ARG A 32 -7.66 20.98 -2.41
C ARG A 32 -8.63 19.83 -2.11
N ARG A 33 -9.82 20.17 -1.59
CA ARG A 33 -10.85 19.16 -1.30
C ARG A 33 -11.22 18.39 -2.56
N LEU A 34 -11.01 17.09 -2.52
CA LEU A 34 -11.42 16.15 -3.57
C LEU A 34 -12.87 15.71 -3.32
N PRO A 35 -13.68 15.52 -4.37
CA PRO A 35 -14.99 14.92 -4.21
C PRO A 35 -14.84 13.50 -3.66
N CYS A 36 -15.72 13.08 -2.75
CA CYS A 36 -15.70 11.73 -2.15
C CYS A 36 -14.34 11.35 -1.51
N ALA A 37 -13.80 12.21 -0.65
CA ALA A 37 -12.52 12.04 0.06
C ALA A 37 -12.29 10.62 0.61
N GLY A 38 -13.27 10.03 1.32
CA GLY A 38 -13.13 8.68 1.88
C GLY A 38 -13.04 7.57 0.84
N ARG A 39 -13.67 7.73 -0.33
CA ARG A 39 -13.53 6.76 -1.43
C ARG A 39 -12.18 6.90 -2.13
N PHE A 40 -11.67 8.12 -2.22
CA PHE A 40 -10.34 8.38 -2.76
C PHE A 40 -9.27 7.67 -1.92
N THR A 41 -9.30 7.85 -0.60
CA THR A 41 -8.35 7.21 0.32
C THR A 41 -8.41 5.69 0.23
N LEU A 42 -9.62 5.13 0.26
CA LEU A 42 -9.83 3.68 0.15
C LEU A 42 -9.32 3.14 -1.18
N THR A 43 -9.52 3.86 -2.28
CA THR A 43 -9.04 3.44 -3.61
C THR A 43 -7.51 3.47 -3.69
N VAL A 44 -6.85 4.51 -3.16
CA VAL A 44 -5.39 4.58 -3.10
C VAL A 44 -4.84 3.43 -2.25
N ALA A 45 -5.40 3.23 -1.05
CA ALA A 45 -4.98 2.15 -0.16
C ALA A 45 -5.17 0.77 -0.82
N ALA A 46 -6.33 0.53 -1.44
CA ALA A 46 -6.60 -0.73 -2.15
C ALA A 46 -5.65 -0.97 -3.33
N LEU A 47 -5.30 0.07 -4.09
CA LEU A 47 -4.33 -0.05 -5.19
C LEU A 47 -2.93 -0.40 -4.67
N VAL A 48 -2.45 0.31 -3.65
CA VAL A 48 -1.09 0.12 -3.13
C VAL A 48 -0.97 -1.21 -2.41
N TYR A 49 -1.86 -1.50 -1.45
CA TYR A 49 -1.83 -2.77 -0.73
C TYR A 49 -2.22 -3.95 -1.60
N GLY A 50 -3.17 -3.77 -2.52
CA GLY A 50 -3.58 -4.82 -3.45
C GLY A 50 -2.45 -5.21 -4.40
N ALA A 51 -1.73 -4.24 -4.97
CA ALA A 51 -0.56 -4.51 -5.78
C ALA A 51 0.54 -5.23 -4.97
N PHE A 52 0.78 -4.79 -3.74
CA PHE A 52 1.75 -5.45 -2.86
C PHE A 52 1.34 -6.89 -2.53
N ALA A 53 0.08 -7.11 -2.13
CA ALA A 53 -0.45 -8.43 -1.83
C ALA A 53 -0.41 -9.36 -3.04
N ALA A 54 -0.71 -8.85 -4.24
CA ALA A 54 -0.60 -9.60 -5.49
C ALA A 54 0.85 -10.02 -5.77
N CYS A 55 1.82 -9.12 -5.59
CA CYS A 55 3.25 -9.47 -5.70
C CYS A 55 3.62 -10.57 -4.71
N VAL A 56 3.23 -10.44 -3.44
CA VAL A 56 3.52 -11.46 -2.41
C VAL A 56 2.93 -12.81 -2.82
N ALA A 57 1.66 -12.85 -3.22
CA ALA A 57 0.97 -14.08 -3.58
C ALA A 57 1.54 -14.75 -4.84
N LEU A 58 1.94 -13.96 -5.84
CA LEU A 58 2.39 -14.47 -7.14
C LEU A 58 3.88 -14.79 -7.21
N VAL A 59 4.71 -14.14 -6.38
CA VAL A 59 6.18 -14.25 -6.49
C VAL A 59 6.80 -14.74 -5.18
N MET A 60 6.55 -14.02 -4.08
CA MET A 60 7.19 -14.33 -2.80
C MET A 60 6.76 -15.70 -2.28
N LEU A 61 5.46 -15.97 -2.26
CA LEU A 61 4.89 -17.19 -1.69
C LEU A 61 5.31 -18.45 -2.48
N PRO A 62 5.25 -18.47 -3.83
CA PRO A 62 5.80 -19.58 -4.59
C PRO A 62 7.31 -19.76 -4.39
N ALA A 63 8.09 -18.67 -4.33
CA ALA A 63 9.53 -18.75 -4.11
C ALA A 63 9.89 -19.29 -2.71
N GLU A 64 9.18 -18.86 -1.67
CA GLU A 64 9.25 -19.41 -0.31
C GLU A 64 8.98 -20.92 -0.33
N VAL A 65 7.86 -21.33 -0.94
CA VAL A 65 7.48 -22.75 -1.02
C VAL A 65 8.55 -23.57 -1.75
N LEU A 66 9.06 -23.07 -2.88
CA LEU A 66 10.13 -23.71 -3.62
C LEU A 66 11.42 -23.81 -2.79
N ALA A 67 11.80 -22.75 -2.09
CA ALA A 67 13.03 -22.71 -1.31
C ALA A 67 12.97 -23.59 -0.06
N ILE A 68 11.82 -23.67 0.61
CA ILE A 68 11.65 -24.39 1.88
C ILE A 68 11.38 -25.88 1.63
N PHE A 69 10.52 -26.22 0.67
CA PHE A 69 10.08 -27.60 0.49
C PHE A 69 10.83 -28.34 -0.63
N ILE A 70 11.10 -27.66 -1.76
CA ILE A 70 11.64 -28.30 -2.97
C ILE A 70 13.17 -28.20 -3.01
N GLY A 71 13.75 -27.08 -2.58
CA GLY A 71 15.19 -26.84 -2.53
C GLY A 71 15.98 -27.93 -1.78
N PRO A 72 15.61 -28.26 -0.52
CA PRO A 72 16.30 -29.29 0.26
C PRO A 72 16.23 -30.67 -0.39
N GLN A 73 15.07 -31.05 -0.92
CA GLN A 73 14.90 -32.34 -1.61
C GLN A 73 15.80 -32.45 -2.85
N LEU A 74 15.92 -31.37 -3.62
CA LEU A 74 16.83 -31.32 -4.77
C LEU A 74 18.30 -31.43 -4.36
N LEU A 75 18.69 -30.82 -3.22
CA LEU A 75 20.04 -30.94 -2.69
C LEU A 75 20.35 -32.37 -2.21
N GLU A 76 19.40 -33.02 -1.54
CA GLU A 76 19.51 -34.43 -1.12
C GLU A 76 19.64 -35.38 -2.31
N MET A 77 18.97 -35.07 -3.43
CA MET A 77 19.11 -35.79 -4.70
C MET A 77 20.41 -35.46 -5.47
N GLY A 78 21.30 -34.63 -4.91
CA GLY A 78 22.55 -34.21 -5.55
C GLY A 78 22.36 -33.27 -6.74
N SER A 79 21.15 -32.73 -6.93
CA SER A 79 20.84 -31.84 -8.04
C SER A 79 21.39 -30.43 -7.80
N PRO A 80 22.10 -29.83 -8.77
CA PRO A 80 22.56 -28.45 -8.64
C PRO A 80 21.41 -27.45 -8.56
N ALA A 81 20.21 -27.82 -9.06
CA ALA A 81 19.03 -26.97 -9.03
C ALA A 81 18.59 -26.58 -7.61
N GLY A 82 18.82 -27.44 -6.62
CA GLY A 82 18.49 -27.11 -5.22
C GLY A 82 19.27 -25.90 -4.71
N ARG A 83 20.54 -25.78 -5.09
CA ARG A 83 21.39 -24.63 -4.73
C ARG A 83 20.92 -23.35 -5.43
N TRP A 84 20.54 -23.46 -6.71
CA TRP A 84 20.00 -22.33 -7.49
C TRP A 84 18.68 -21.81 -6.96
N VAL A 85 17.78 -22.68 -6.53
CA VAL A 85 16.47 -22.28 -5.97
C VAL A 85 16.68 -21.51 -4.66
N SER A 86 17.55 -22.01 -3.77
CA SER A 86 17.83 -21.33 -2.50
C SER A 86 18.55 -19.99 -2.70
N THR A 87 19.51 -19.89 -3.63
CA THR A 87 20.19 -18.61 -3.92
C THR A 87 19.27 -17.61 -4.61
N LEU A 88 18.47 -18.02 -5.59
CA LEU A 88 17.46 -17.14 -6.22
C LEU A 88 16.49 -16.57 -5.18
N HIS A 89 16.04 -17.40 -4.24
CA HIS A 89 15.17 -16.95 -3.17
C HIS A 89 15.88 -15.94 -2.24
N ALA A 90 17.05 -16.30 -1.71
CA ALA A 90 17.77 -15.49 -0.72
C ALA A 90 18.41 -14.21 -1.29
N ASP A 91 18.96 -14.27 -2.51
CA ASP A 91 19.77 -13.19 -3.10
C ASP A 91 18.96 -12.29 -4.03
N VAL A 92 17.80 -12.76 -4.52
CA VAL A 92 16.98 -12.00 -5.47
C VAL A 92 15.59 -11.73 -4.92
N VAL A 93 14.82 -12.76 -4.57
CA VAL A 93 13.43 -12.57 -4.18
C VAL A 93 13.31 -11.81 -2.86
N VAL A 94 14.02 -12.24 -1.82
CA VAL A 94 13.99 -11.58 -0.50
C VAL A 94 14.47 -10.13 -0.55
N PRO A 95 15.61 -9.78 -1.20
CA PRO A 95 16.10 -8.41 -1.23
C PRO A 95 15.21 -7.49 -2.07
N VAL A 96 14.67 -7.98 -3.20
CA VAL A 96 13.74 -7.20 -4.02
C VAL A 96 12.46 -6.91 -3.24
N PHE A 97 11.89 -7.90 -2.55
CA PHE A 97 10.68 -7.68 -1.73
C PHE A 97 10.95 -6.80 -0.52
N SER A 98 12.09 -6.95 0.13
CA SER A 98 12.44 -6.10 1.28
C SER A 98 12.61 -4.63 0.86
N ALA A 99 13.08 -4.37 -0.36
CA ALA A 99 13.17 -3.02 -0.93
C ALA A 99 11.80 -2.39 -1.25
N PHE A 100 10.72 -3.17 -1.40
CA PHE A 100 9.37 -2.62 -1.56
C PHE A 100 8.87 -1.90 -0.31
N ILE A 101 9.26 -2.37 0.89
CA ILE A 101 8.81 -1.81 2.16
C ILE A 101 9.23 -0.33 2.31
N PRO A 102 10.51 0.05 2.15
CA PRO A 102 10.89 1.46 2.19
C PRO A 102 10.35 2.26 0.99
N ALA A 103 10.04 1.62 -0.14
CA ALA A 103 9.49 2.26 -1.33
C ALA A 103 7.99 2.60 -1.24
N LEU A 104 7.25 1.99 -0.30
CA LEU A 104 5.79 2.17 -0.11
C LEU A 104 5.33 3.63 -0.10
N PRO A 105 5.98 4.57 0.62
CA PRO A 105 5.56 5.97 0.62
C PRO A 105 5.72 6.63 -0.74
N GLY A 106 6.80 6.33 -1.45
CA GLY A 106 7.06 6.87 -2.79
C GLY A 106 6.01 6.38 -3.79
N VAL A 107 5.71 5.08 -3.77
CA VAL A 107 4.65 4.48 -4.60
C VAL A 107 3.30 5.10 -4.26
N THR A 108 2.96 5.19 -2.97
CA THR A 108 1.73 5.82 -2.49
C THR A 108 1.61 7.25 -3.00
N TRP A 109 2.69 8.02 -2.90
CA TRP A 109 2.72 9.42 -3.33
C TRP A 109 2.44 9.56 -4.83
N VAL A 110 3.09 8.74 -5.65
CA VAL A 110 2.90 8.73 -7.11
C VAL A 110 1.47 8.31 -7.46
N VAL A 111 0.97 7.21 -6.89
CA VAL A 111 -0.41 6.72 -7.11
C VAL A 111 -1.42 7.79 -6.71
N MET A 112 -1.25 8.40 -5.54
CA MET A 112 -2.11 9.47 -5.04
C MET A 112 -2.10 10.69 -5.98
N LEU A 113 -0.93 11.12 -6.47
CA LEU A 113 -0.83 12.25 -7.40
C LEU A 113 -1.53 11.99 -8.73
N LEU A 114 -1.30 10.81 -9.31
CA LEU A 114 -1.90 10.41 -10.58
C LEU A 114 -3.41 10.25 -10.45
N LEU A 115 -3.87 9.60 -9.38
CA LEU A 115 -5.28 9.38 -9.14
C LEU A 115 -6.00 10.70 -8.83
N ALA A 116 -5.42 11.58 -8.02
CA ALA A 116 -6.03 12.87 -7.68
C ALA A 116 -6.32 13.74 -8.92
N ARG A 117 -5.49 13.67 -9.96
CA ARG A 117 -5.71 14.39 -11.22
C ARG A 117 -6.92 13.88 -11.99
N ARG A 118 -7.20 12.58 -11.94
CA ARG A 118 -8.30 11.94 -12.67
C ARG A 118 -9.56 11.73 -11.83
N TRP A 119 -9.44 11.88 -10.51
CA TRP A 119 -10.49 11.56 -9.55
C TRP A 119 -11.82 12.28 -9.79
N PRO A 120 -11.86 13.59 -10.10
CA PRO A 120 -13.13 14.27 -10.38
C PRO A 120 -13.88 13.65 -11.58
N VAL A 121 -13.15 13.26 -12.63
CA VAL A 121 -13.71 12.60 -13.82
C VAL A 121 -14.22 11.20 -13.47
N ILE A 122 -13.48 10.46 -12.64
CA ILE A 122 -13.89 9.13 -12.16
C ILE A 122 -15.17 9.23 -11.35
N CYS A 123 -15.24 10.17 -10.39
CA CYS A 123 -16.45 10.39 -9.58
C CYS A 123 -17.65 10.77 -10.44
N ALA A 124 -17.47 11.68 -11.41
CA ALA A 124 -18.54 12.08 -12.32
C ALA A 124 -19.07 10.90 -13.14
N ARG A 125 -18.19 10.04 -13.67
CA ARG A 125 -18.59 8.84 -14.44
C ARG A 125 -19.26 7.77 -13.60
N LEU A 126 -18.87 7.64 -12.34
CA LEU A 126 -19.48 6.70 -11.40
C LEU A 126 -20.80 7.22 -10.81
N GLY A 127 -21.28 8.40 -11.22
CA GLY A 127 -22.48 9.03 -10.67
C GLY A 127 -22.34 9.39 -9.19
N LEU A 128 -21.10 9.52 -8.69
CA LEU A 128 -20.80 9.83 -7.29
C LEU A 128 -20.86 11.33 -7.09
N HIS A 129 -22.08 11.87 -7.16
CA HIS A 129 -22.34 13.22 -6.69
C HIS A 129 -22.26 13.24 -5.17
N VAL A 130 -21.37 14.10 -4.67
CA VAL A 130 -21.30 14.43 -3.25
C VAL A 130 -22.64 15.10 -2.91
N LEU A 131 -23.43 14.47 -2.03
CA LEU A 131 -24.56 15.14 -1.39
C LEU A 131 -24.05 16.48 -0.83
N PRO A 132 -24.68 17.61 -1.15
CA PRO A 132 -24.28 18.89 -0.58
C PRO A 132 -24.29 18.75 0.93
N VAL A 133 -23.18 19.10 1.58
CA VAL A 133 -23.13 19.24 3.03
C VAL A 133 -24.29 20.17 3.40
N PRO A 134 -25.20 19.79 4.32
CA PRO A 134 -26.26 20.68 4.75
C PRO A 134 -25.64 22.00 5.15
N GLN A 135 -25.93 23.07 4.40
CA GLN A 135 -25.58 24.40 4.85
C GLN A 135 -26.32 24.60 6.18
N PRO A 136 -25.63 25.06 7.25
CA PRO A 136 -26.36 25.48 8.43
C PRO A 136 -27.39 26.52 7.98
N SER A 137 -28.68 26.25 8.24
CA SER A 137 -29.75 27.20 7.96
C SER A 137 -29.39 28.52 8.65
N PRO A 138 -29.51 29.67 7.96
CA PRO A 138 -29.28 30.99 8.55
C PRO A 138 -30.29 31.36 9.64
N ASP A 139 -31.25 30.50 9.98
CA ASP A 139 -32.40 30.84 10.83
C ASP A 139 -32.15 30.65 12.33
N SER A 140 -30.93 30.33 12.78
CA SER A 140 -30.64 30.07 14.20
C SER A 140 -30.00 31.23 14.98
N ILE A 141 -29.98 32.45 14.44
CA ILE A 141 -29.49 33.67 15.16
C ILE A 141 -30.62 34.71 15.31
N GLY A 142 -31.86 34.25 15.45
CA GLY A 142 -33.02 35.14 15.60
C GLY A 142 -34.11 34.53 16.47
N ALA A 143 -33.81 34.32 17.77
CA ALA A 143 -34.80 34.17 18.83
C ALA A 143 -34.17 34.50 20.18
#